data_AF-A0A848SQW4-F1
#
_entry.id   AF-A0A848SQW4-F1
#
_cell.length_a   1.000
_cell.length_b   1.000
_cell.length_c   1.000
_cell.angle_alpha   90.00
_cell.angle_beta   90.00
_cell.angle_gamma   90.00
#
_symmetry.space_group_name_H-M   'P 1'
#
loop_
_entity.id
_entity.type
_entity.pdbx_description
1 polymer ?
#
loop_
_entity_poly.entity_id
_entity_poly.type
_entity_poly.pdbx_seq_one_letter_code
_entity_poly.pdbx_strand_id
1 'polypeptide(L)'
;LSEDRISDDEVKTFVTNTQSKQNPTELFNRFDRFHDFKEFIEKKFIEHKLTNNNWNVSKTAEVLDIQRSHLYNKIEKFELKRT
;
A
#
# COMPACT_ATOMS: atom_id res chain seq x y z
N LEU A 1 3.37 0.81 45.88
CA LEU A 1 3.21 -0.08 44.72
C LEU A 1 2.26 0.63 43.77
N SER A 2 2.78 1.23 42.71
CA SER A 2 1.94 1.86 41.68
C SER A 2 1.74 0.82 40.58
N GLU A 3 0.48 0.50 40.30
CA GLU A 3 0.09 -0.36 39.19
C GLU A 3 0.42 0.35 37.88
N ASP A 4 1.49 -0.10 37.24
CA ASP A 4 1.90 0.30 35.89
C ASP A 4 0.85 -0.24 34.91
N ARG A 5 -0.20 0.56 34.67
CA ARG A 5 -1.20 0.26 33.64
C ARG A 5 -0.61 0.69 32.31
N ILE A 6 0.06 -0.26 31.65
CA ILE A 6 0.49 -0.12 30.27
C ILE A 6 -0.76 0.19 29.44
N SER A 7 -0.83 1.39 28.87
CA SER A 7 -1.92 1.81 27.99
C SER A 7 -1.77 1.11 26.63
N ASP A 8 -2.89 0.78 25.98
CA ASP A 8 -2.92 0.09 24.68
C ASP A 8 -2.06 0.79 23.61
N ASP A 9 -1.94 2.12 23.73
CA ASP A 9 -1.13 2.99 22.87
C ASP A 9 0.39 2.78 23.01
N GLU A 10 0.88 2.45 24.22
CA GLU A 10 2.30 2.19 24.47
C GLU A 10 2.72 0.81 23.93
N VAL A 11 1.82 -0.18 24.00
CA VAL A 11 2.07 -1.51 23.42
C VAL A 11 2.31 -1.39 21.91
N LYS A 12 1.50 -0.58 21.21
CA LYS A 12 1.61 -0.37 19.75
C LYS A 12 2.94 0.22 19.32
N THR A 13 3.56 1.09 20.12
CA THR A 13 4.86 1.68 19.77
C THR A 13 6.01 0.68 19.92
N PHE A 14 5.97 -0.20 20.93
CA PHE A 14 7.05 -1.16 21.21
C PHE A 14 7.05 -2.42 20.32
N VAL A 15 5.92 -2.83 19.73
CA VAL A 15 5.90 -3.95 18.74
C VAL A 15 6.36 -3.57 17.33
N THR A 16 6.60 -2.28 17.05
CA THR A 16 7.02 -1.80 15.72
C THR A 16 8.41 -2.32 15.29
N ASN A 17 9.18 -2.94 16.20
CA ASN A 17 10.52 -3.44 15.91
C ASN A 17 10.60 -4.94 15.55
N THR A 18 9.48 -5.66 15.39
CA THR A 18 9.53 -7.04 14.89
C THR A 18 8.37 -7.35 13.95
N GLN A 19 8.69 -7.36 12.65
CA GLN A 19 7.89 -7.89 11.56
C GLN A 19 6.71 -7.02 11.10
N SER A 20 7.04 -6.20 10.10
CA SER A 20 6.15 -5.46 9.20
C SER A 20 5.12 -6.36 8.50
N LYS A 21 4.14 -6.89 9.24
CA LYS A 21 2.88 -7.36 8.67
C LYS A 21 1.87 -6.24 8.90
N GLN A 22 1.70 -5.41 7.87
CA GLN A 22 0.66 -4.38 7.84
C GLN A 22 -0.69 -5.05 8.17
N ASN A 23 -1.23 -4.80 9.36
CA ASN A 23 -2.51 -5.37 9.76
C ASN A 23 -3.61 -4.80 8.84
N PRO A 24 -4.38 -5.63 8.11
CA PRO A 24 -5.42 -5.14 7.18
C PRO A 24 -6.43 -4.23 7.88
N THR A 25 -6.73 -4.51 9.15
CA THR A 25 -7.66 -3.72 9.98
C THR A 25 -7.20 -2.28 10.19
N GLU A 26 -5.91 -2.05 10.43
CA GLU A 26 -5.35 -0.69 10.56
C GLU A 26 -5.46 0.06 9.23
N LEU A 27 -5.35 -0.66 8.11
CA LEU A 27 -5.49 -0.06 6.78
C LEU A 27 -6.92 0.36 6.50
N PHE A 28 -7.92 -0.44 6.89
CA PHE A 28 -9.33 -0.08 6.72
C PHE A 28 -9.74 1.11 7.60
N ASN A 29 -9.22 1.20 8.83
CA ASN A 29 -9.49 2.32 9.74
C ASN A 29 -8.86 3.65 9.29
N ARG A 30 -7.91 3.62 8.35
CA ARG A 30 -7.21 4.80 7.86
C ARG A 30 -8.01 5.60 6.82
N PHE A 31 -9.05 5.00 6.22
CA PHE A 31 -9.82 5.63 5.16
C PHE A 31 -11.31 5.65 5.50
N ASP A 32 -11.90 6.84 5.55
CA ASP A 32 -13.34 7.02 5.78
C ASP A 32 -14.19 6.73 4.53
N ARG A 33 -13.60 6.85 3.34
CA ARG A 33 -14.32 6.66 2.07
C ARG A 33 -13.72 5.53 1.26
N PHE A 34 -14.61 4.71 0.69
CA PHE A 34 -14.22 3.59 -0.17
C PHE A 34 -13.41 4.03 -1.39
N HIS A 35 -13.70 5.21 -1.95
CA HIS A 35 -12.96 5.75 -3.08
C HIS A 35 -11.47 5.94 -2.75
N ASP A 36 -11.17 6.63 -1.64
CA ASP A 36 -9.80 6.89 -1.18
C ASP A 36 -9.05 5.57 -0.89
N PHE A 37 -9.72 4.61 -0.24
CA PHE A 37 -9.15 3.27 0.00
C PHE A 37 -8.82 2.54 -1.31
N LYS A 38 -9.76 2.55 -2.27
CA LYS A 38 -9.58 1.91 -3.57
C LYS A 38 -8.41 2.51 -4.33
N GLU A 39 -8.30 3.84 -4.36
CA GLU A 39 -7.19 4.53 -5.02
C GLU A 39 -5.84 4.21 -4.36
N PHE A 40 -5.79 4.17 -3.02
CA PHE A 40 -4.57 3.81 -2.29
C PHE A 40 -4.10 2.39 -2.60
N ILE A 41 -5.02 1.41 -2.52
CA ILE A 41 -4.70 0.01 -2.83
C ILE A 41 -4.32 -0.14 -4.29
N GLU A 42 -5.04 0.50 -5.22
CA GLU A 42 -4.74 0.45 -6.64
C GLU A 42 -3.33 0.99 -6.91
N LYS A 43 -2.97 2.15 -6.33
CA LYS A 43 -1.63 2.71 -6.40
C LYS A 43 -0.57 1.72 -5.92
N LYS A 44 -0.76 1.15 -4.72
CA LYS A 44 0.20 0.21 -4.12
C LYS A 44 0.35 -1.09 -4.91
N PHE A 45 -0.76 -1.60 -5.44
CA PHE A 45 -0.76 -2.80 -6.25
C PHE A 45 0.02 -2.60 -7.55
N ILE A 46 -0.22 -1.48 -8.24
CA ILE A 46 0.47 -1.16 -9.50
C ILE A 46 1.96 -0.91 -9.26
N GLU A 47 2.32 -0.14 -8.23
CA GLU A 47 3.71 0.11 -7.82
C GLU A 47 4.47 -1.20 -7.56
N HIS A 48 3.86 -2.13 -6.83
CA HIS A 48 4.44 -3.44 -6.54
C HIS A 48 4.64 -4.26 -7.82
N LYS A 49 3.64 -4.30 -8.69
CA LYS A 49 3.72 -5.06 -9.95
C LYS A 49 4.74 -4.46 -10.92
N LEU A 50 4.84 -3.13 -11.00
CA LEU A 50 5.87 -2.45 -11.78
C LEU A 50 7.26 -2.79 -11.26
N THR A 51 7.47 -2.72 -9.94
CA THR A 51 8.77 -3.03 -9.32
C THR A 51 9.17 -4.49 -9.57
N ASN A 52 8.25 -5.45 -9.39
CA ASN A 52 8.50 -6.87 -9.65
C ASN A 52 8.82 -7.17 -11.12
N ASN A 53 8.36 -6.33 -12.05
CA ASN A 53 8.66 -6.44 -13.48
C ASN A 53 9.76 -5.47 -13.94
N ASN A 54 10.62 -4.99 -13.02
CA ASN A 54 11.72 -4.07 -13.32
C ASN A 54 11.27 -2.80 -14.08
N TRP A 55 10.07 -2.31 -13.77
CA TRP A 55 9.44 -1.17 -14.44
C TRP A 55 9.17 -1.37 -15.93
N ASN A 56 9.12 -2.62 -16.41
CA ASN A 56 8.68 -2.93 -17.76
C ASN A 56 7.15 -2.79 -17.86
N VAL A 57 6.69 -1.61 -18.29
CA VAL A 57 5.28 -1.26 -18.39
C VAL A 57 4.52 -2.21 -19.34
N SER A 58 5.12 -2.62 -20.46
CA SER A 58 4.48 -3.54 -21.41
C SER A 58 4.20 -4.89 -20.76
N LYS A 59 5.23 -5.51 -20.17
CA LYS A 59 5.10 -6.79 -19.48
C LYS A 59 4.15 -6.70 -18.28
N THR A 60 4.19 -5.58 -17.56
CA THR A 60 3.30 -5.35 -16.41
C THR A 60 1.85 -5.23 -16.85
N ALA A 61 1.57 -4.53 -17.95
CA ALA A 61 0.22 -4.40 -18.51
C ALA A 61 -0.34 -5.78 -18.93
N GLU A 62 0.48 -6.62 -19.55
CA GLU A 62 0.11 -8.02 -19.88
C GLU A 62 -0.19 -8.84 -18.61
N VAL A 63 0.67 -8.76 -17.59
CA VAL A 63 0.48 -9.49 -16.32
C VAL A 63 -0.76 -9.00 -15.55
N LEU A 64 -1.09 -7.71 -15.67
CA LEU A 64 -2.26 -7.11 -15.04
C LEU A 64 -3.55 -7.31 -15.85
N ASP A 65 -3.46 -7.89 -17.06
CA ASP A 65 -4.57 -8.04 -18.00
C ASP A 65 -5.27 -6.69 -18.31
N ILE A 66 -4.47 -5.64 -18.53
CA ILE A 66 -4.98 -4.31 -18.89
C ILE A 66 -4.24 -3.75 -20.10
N GLN A 67 -4.85 -2.79 -20.78
CA GLN A 67 -4.19 -2.08 -21.86
C GLN A 67 -3.04 -1.23 -21.33
N ARG A 68 -1.93 -1.20 -22.10
CA ARG A 68 -0.74 -0.41 -21.78
C ARG A 68 -1.06 1.09 -21.60
N SER A 69 -1.93 1.64 -22.44
CA SER A 69 -2.42 3.03 -22.33
C SER A 69 -3.12 3.30 -20.99
N HIS A 70 -3.94 2.36 -20.52
CA HIS A 70 -4.59 2.46 -19.21
C HIS A 70 -3.56 2.42 -18.07
N LEU A 71 -2.54 1.58 -18.19
CA LEU A 71 -1.47 1.52 -17.19
C LEU A 71 -0.67 2.82 -17.16
N TYR A 72 -0.36 3.44 -18.31
CA TYR A 72 0.28 4.76 -18.36
C TYR A 72 -0.54 5.83 -17.66
N ASN A 73 -1.84 5.92 -17.95
CA ASN A 73 -2.73 6.87 -17.29
C ASN A 73 -2.74 6.68 -15.76
N LYS A 74 -2.69 5.44 -15.29
CA LYS A 74 -2.62 5.13 -13.84
C LYS A 74 -1.28 5.52 -13.23
N ILE A 75 -0.16 5.28 -13.94
CA ILE A 75 1.18 5.69 -13.50
C ILE A 75 1.25 7.20 -13.33
N GLU A 76 0.74 7.96 -14.30
CA GLU A 76 0.67 9.42 -14.25
C GLU A 76 -0.27 9.90 -13.15
N LYS A 77 -1.51 9.38 -13.10
CA LYS A 77 -2.52 9.74 -12.10
C LYS A 77 -2.00 9.58 -10.67
N PHE A 78 -1.27 8.51 -10.39
CA PHE A 78 -0.77 8.20 -9.06
C PHE A 78 0.65 8.71 -8.79
N GLU A 79 1.25 9.42 -9.77
CA GLU A 79 2.63 9.90 -9.75
C GLU A 79 3.64 8.82 -9.36
N LEU A 80 3.47 7.62 -9.91
CA LEU A 80 4.34 6.48 -9.62
C LEU A 80 5.73 6.70 -10.23
N LYS A 81 6.76 6.64 -9.39
CA LYS A 81 8.16 6.85 -9.80
C LYS A 81 9.02 5.68 -9.36
N ARG A 82 9.99 5.34 -10.20
CA ARG A 82 11.05 4.39 -9.86
C ARG A 82 11.90 5.05 -8.77
N THR A 83 11.90 4.47 -7.58
CA THR A 83 12.75 4.87 -6.46
C THR A 83 13.95 3.94 -6.38
#